data_AF-A0A1C4XJT8-F1
#
_entry.id   AF-A0A1C4XJT8-F1
#
_cell.length_a   1.000
_cell.length_b   1.000
_cell.length_c   1.000
_cell.angle_alpha   90.00
_cell.angle_beta   90.00
_cell.angle_gamma   90.00
#
_symmetry.space_group_name_H-M   'P 1'
#
loop_
_entity.id
_entity.type
_entity.pdbx_description
1 polymer ?
#
loop_
_entity_poly.entity_id
_entity_poly.type
_entity_poly.pdbx_seq_one_letter_code
_entity_poly.pdbx_strand_id
1 'polypeptide(L)'
;MGRFHNSPMIVQWSDVTASVVRLSTAHVARVAATRTDVAVADFRFEGMAPVSAAMARAWAGLSAFLDTQAAAAGETLAHPLIRASLAEHVATTALAVFPNTTMTAGYVPGPRRVEPAVVRRAVAHIEAHAAEPITLAQIAQVCGVGPRGLQAAFARHLGVSPTTHLRRVRLDRAHRDLVDADPTGGASVAAIARRWGWGNPGRFAEAYRRAYGRPPSHTLRA
;
A
#
# COMPACT_ATOMS: atom_id res chain seq x y z
N MET A 1 19.27 -8.00 -0.68
CA MET A 1 19.36 -6.91 -1.68
C MET A 1 19.20 -7.53 -3.06
N GLY A 2 17.95 -7.66 -3.55
CA GLY A 2 17.66 -8.31 -4.83
C GLY A 2 17.45 -7.25 -5.91
N ARG A 3 18.40 -7.15 -6.85
CA ARG A 3 18.28 -6.28 -8.03
C ARG A 3 17.22 -6.87 -8.95
N PHE A 4 16.13 -6.13 -9.20
CA PHE A 4 15.22 -6.46 -10.29
C PHE A 4 15.98 -6.32 -11.61
N HIS A 5 16.20 -7.44 -12.28
CA HIS A 5 16.82 -7.45 -13.59
C HIS A 5 15.73 -7.09 -14.61
N ASN A 6 16.02 -6.06 -15.43
CA ASN A 6 15.24 -5.69 -16.61
C ASN A 6 15.52 -6.70 -17.74
N SER A 7 15.30 -7.99 -17.46
CA SER A 7 15.49 -9.07 -18.42
C SER A 7 14.19 -9.28 -19.19
N PRO A 8 14.25 -9.45 -20.52
CA PRO A 8 13.07 -9.76 -21.31
C PRO A 8 12.44 -11.06 -20.80
N MET A 9 11.18 -11.01 -20.43
CA MET A 9 10.41 -12.18 -20.01
C MET A 9 9.76 -12.77 -21.27
N ILE A 10 10.19 -13.99 -21.64
CA ILE A 10 9.54 -14.76 -22.70
C ILE A 10 8.40 -15.52 -22.05
N VAL A 11 7.17 -15.23 -22.49
CA VAL A 11 5.96 -15.92 -22.03
C VAL A 11 5.44 -16.74 -23.20
N GLN A 12 5.40 -18.07 -23.04
CA GLN A 12 4.73 -18.95 -23.98
C GLN A 12 3.28 -19.14 -23.54
N TRP A 13 2.34 -18.85 -24.45
CA TRP A 13 0.93 -19.12 -24.29
C TRP A 13 0.50 -20.19 -25.30
N SER A 14 -0.31 -21.15 -24.85
CA SER A 14 -1.06 -22.07 -25.69
C SER A 14 -2.56 -21.85 -25.41
N ASP A 15 -3.37 -21.80 -26.46
CA ASP A 15 -4.83 -21.60 -26.40
C ASP A 15 -5.30 -20.26 -25.79
N VAL A 16 -4.57 -19.17 -26.05
CA VAL A 16 -4.96 -17.82 -25.60
C VAL A 16 -5.14 -16.89 -26.79
N THR A 17 -6.32 -16.28 -26.91
CA THR A 17 -6.52 -15.08 -27.72
C THR A 17 -6.23 -13.87 -26.83
N ALA A 18 -5.18 -13.13 -27.14
CA ALA A 18 -4.81 -11.93 -26.41
C ALA A 18 -4.81 -10.72 -27.34
N SER A 19 -5.55 -9.69 -26.95
CA SER A 19 -5.58 -8.42 -27.64
C SER A 19 -4.75 -7.41 -26.85
N VAL A 20 -3.80 -6.77 -27.53
CA VAL A 20 -2.88 -5.81 -26.91
C VAL A 20 -3.16 -4.43 -27.49
N VAL A 21 -3.77 -3.56 -26.69
CA VAL A 21 -3.92 -2.14 -27.04
C VAL A 21 -2.69 -1.40 -26.54
N ARG A 22 -1.83 -0.97 -27.48
CA ARG A 22 -0.64 -0.17 -27.15
C ARG A 22 -0.97 1.31 -27.18
N LEU A 23 -1.01 1.93 -26.01
CA LEU A 23 -1.10 3.38 -25.87
C LEU A 23 0.28 3.98 -25.61
N SER A 24 0.59 5.07 -26.30
CA SER A 24 1.77 5.87 -25.97
C SER A 24 1.51 6.63 -24.67
N THR A 25 2.37 6.46 -23.67
CA THR A 25 2.34 7.25 -22.44
C THR A 25 2.40 8.75 -22.72
N ALA A 26 3.17 9.18 -23.72
CA ALA A 26 3.23 10.57 -24.15
C ALA A 26 1.90 11.07 -24.73
N HIS A 27 1.14 10.20 -25.42
CA HIS A 27 -0.20 10.56 -25.91
C HIS A 27 -1.18 10.72 -24.74
N VAL A 28 -1.20 9.77 -23.81
CA VAL A 28 -2.05 9.87 -22.61
C VAL A 28 -1.71 11.13 -21.79
N ALA A 29 -0.42 11.44 -21.63
CA ALA A 29 0.02 12.64 -20.93
C ALA A 29 -0.47 13.94 -21.60
N ARG A 30 -0.48 14.00 -22.94
CA ARG A 30 -1.06 15.14 -23.68
C ARG A 30 -2.56 15.26 -23.45
N VAL A 31 -3.29 14.15 -23.58
CA VAL A 31 -4.74 14.06 -23.31
C VAL A 31 -5.07 14.51 -21.89
N ALA A 32 -4.20 14.21 -20.94
CA ALA A 32 -4.32 14.60 -19.55
C ALA A 32 -4.10 16.11 -19.34
N ALA A 33 -3.07 16.67 -19.98
CA ALA A 33 -2.73 18.09 -19.91
C ALA A 33 -3.78 19.00 -20.60
N THR A 34 -4.52 18.51 -21.59
CA THR A 34 -5.63 19.28 -22.19
C THR A 34 -6.89 19.31 -21.31
N ARG A 35 -6.97 18.45 -20.28
CA ARG A 35 -8.16 18.25 -19.45
C ARG A 35 -7.95 18.61 -17.98
N THR A 36 -6.71 18.81 -17.56
CA THR A 36 -6.31 19.02 -16.15
C THR A 36 -5.09 19.92 -16.08
N ASP A 37 -4.76 20.44 -14.89
CA ASP A 37 -3.59 21.30 -14.66
C ASP A 37 -2.26 20.54 -14.53
N VAL A 38 -2.24 19.23 -14.78
CA VAL A 38 -1.02 18.42 -14.70
C VAL A 38 -0.19 18.59 -15.97
N ALA A 39 1.05 19.06 -15.82
CA ALA A 39 1.98 19.14 -16.93
C ALA A 39 2.31 17.75 -17.52
N VAL A 40 2.51 17.69 -18.84
CA VAL A 40 2.84 16.45 -19.56
C VAL A 40 4.04 15.72 -18.93
N ALA A 41 5.05 16.46 -18.47
CA ALA A 41 6.26 15.91 -17.85
C ALA A 41 6.00 15.27 -16.47
N ASP A 42 4.96 15.72 -15.77
CA ASP A 42 4.62 15.25 -14.42
C ASP A 42 3.59 14.11 -14.45
N PHE A 43 3.08 13.79 -15.64
CA PHE A 43 2.12 12.71 -15.82
C PHE A 43 2.77 11.34 -15.62
N ARG A 44 2.15 10.51 -14.78
CA ARG A 44 2.47 9.08 -14.67
C ARG A 44 1.27 8.28 -14.19
N PHE A 45 1.15 7.05 -14.68
CA PHE A 45 0.31 6.04 -14.05
C PHE A 45 0.97 5.58 -12.75
N GLU A 46 0.20 5.53 -11.67
CA GLU A 46 0.64 5.11 -10.35
C GLU A 46 0.31 3.63 -10.06
N GLY A 47 -0.45 2.98 -10.93
CA GLY A 47 -0.78 1.57 -10.83
C GLY A 47 -1.52 1.04 -12.06
N MET A 48 -1.47 -0.28 -12.24
CA MET A 48 -2.11 -0.98 -13.35
C MET A 48 -3.44 -1.65 -12.98
N ALA A 49 -3.83 -1.59 -11.70
CA ALA A 49 -5.11 -2.10 -11.24
C ALA A 49 -6.17 -0.98 -11.34
N PRO A 50 -7.38 -1.26 -11.87
CA PRO A 50 -8.47 -0.30 -11.88
C PRO A 50 -8.81 0.25 -10.49
N VAL A 51 -9.18 1.52 -10.41
CA VAL A 51 -9.50 2.20 -9.13
C VAL A 51 -10.73 1.62 -8.43
N SER A 52 -11.61 0.92 -9.15
CA SER A 52 -12.78 0.23 -8.59
C SER A 52 -13.22 -0.95 -9.46
N ALA A 53 -14.04 -1.84 -8.90
CA ALA A 53 -14.63 -2.95 -9.65
C ALA A 53 -15.57 -2.46 -10.78
N ALA A 54 -16.23 -1.32 -10.62
CA ALA A 54 -17.03 -0.71 -11.67
C ALA A 54 -16.15 -0.20 -12.83
N MET A 55 -15.02 0.45 -12.52
CA MET A 55 -14.05 0.87 -13.53
C MET A 55 -13.35 -0.30 -14.20
N ALA A 56 -13.12 -1.40 -13.47
CA ALA A 56 -12.62 -2.65 -14.07
C ALA A 56 -13.59 -3.21 -15.11
N ARG A 57 -14.91 -3.21 -14.82
CA ARG A 57 -15.93 -3.62 -15.80
C ARG A 57 -16.02 -2.68 -16.99
N ALA A 58 -15.91 -1.36 -16.76
CA ALA A 58 -15.90 -0.38 -17.84
C ALA A 58 -14.71 -0.59 -18.78
N TRP A 59 -13.52 -0.84 -18.23
CA TRP A 59 -12.32 -1.16 -19.00
C TRP A 59 -12.44 -2.48 -19.78
N ALA A 60 -12.98 -3.52 -19.14
CA ALA A 60 -13.22 -4.80 -19.80
C ALA A 60 -14.21 -4.67 -20.96
N GLY A 61 -15.28 -3.88 -20.79
CA GLY A 61 -16.26 -3.60 -21.84
C GLY A 61 -15.65 -2.84 -23.02
N LEU A 62 -14.83 -1.82 -22.75
CA LEU A 62 -14.10 -1.11 -23.81
C LEU A 62 -13.13 -2.04 -24.55
N SER A 63 -12.40 -2.88 -23.83
CA SER A 63 -11.47 -3.85 -24.43
C SER A 63 -12.20 -4.83 -25.35
N ALA A 64 -13.32 -5.40 -24.90
CA ALA A 64 -14.14 -6.30 -25.71
C ALA A 64 -14.72 -5.61 -26.96
N PHE A 65 -15.12 -4.34 -26.85
CA PHE A 65 -15.57 -3.54 -27.99
C PHE A 65 -14.44 -3.34 -29.02
N LEU A 66 -13.24 -2.97 -28.57
CA LEU A 66 -12.08 -2.80 -29.43
C LEU A 66 -11.72 -4.09 -30.17
N ASP A 67 -11.77 -5.23 -29.48
CA ASP A 67 -11.50 -6.54 -30.05
C ASP A 67 -12.51 -6.90 -31.15
N THR A 68 -13.78 -6.63 -30.89
CA THR A 68 -14.86 -6.82 -31.87
C THR A 68 -14.64 -5.95 -33.12
N GLN A 69 -14.28 -4.69 -32.93
CA GLN A 69 -14.02 -3.77 -34.04
C GLN A 69 -12.74 -4.11 -34.81
N ALA A 70 -11.71 -4.60 -34.13
CA ALA A 70 -10.48 -5.06 -34.77
C ALA A 70 -10.74 -6.31 -35.64
N ALA A 71 -11.60 -7.22 -35.18
CA ALA A 71 -11.98 -8.41 -35.93
C ALA A 71 -12.91 -8.09 -37.13
N ALA A 72 -13.86 -7.16 -36.96
CA ALA A 72 -14.87 -6.86 -37.96
C ALA A 72 -14.46 -5.78 -38.98
N ALA A 73 -13.51 -4.90 -38.64
CA ALA A 73 -13.35 -3.63 -39.33
C ALA A 73 -11.87 -3.18 -39.45
N GLY A 74 -10.97 -4.11 -39.83
CA GLY A 74 -9.55 -3.82 -40.02
C GLY A 74 -9.28 -2.62 -40.96
N GLU A 75 -10.08 -2.45 -42.01
CA GLU A 75 -10.00 -1.28 -42.92
C GLU A 75 -10.51 0.02 -42.27
N THR A 76 -11.54 -0.05 -41.43
CA THR A 76 -12.06 1.11 -40.68
C THR A 76 -11.04 1.64 -39.67
N LEU A 77 -10.28 0.75 -39.02
CA LEU A 77 -9.16 1.14 -38.14
C LEU A 77 -7.92 1.64 -38.91
N ALA A 78 -7.83 1.37 -40.21
CA ALA A 78 -6.82 1.97 -41.07
C ALA A 78 -7.06 3.47 -41.27
N HIS A 79 -8.33 3.93 -41.20
CA HIS A 79 -8.67 5.34 -41.37
C HIS A 79 -8.10 6.22 -40.23
N PRO A 80 -7.25 7.22 -40.53
CA PRO A 80 -6.52 7.98 -39.53
C PRO A 80 -7.40 8.69 -38.49
N LEU A 81 -8.53 9.27 -38.92
CA LEU A 81 -9.44 9.99 -38.02
C LEU A 81 -10.14 9.06 -37.02
N ILE A 82 -10.53 7.86 -37.46
CA ILE A 82 -11.20 6.88 -36.60
C ILE A 82 -10.20 6.35 -35.58
N ARG A 83 -8.98 6.04 -36.03
CA ARG A 83 -7.89 5.63 -35.15
C ARG A 83 -7.54 6.70 -34.12
N ALA A 84 -7.48 7.97 -34.51
CA ALA A 84 -7.21 9.08 -33.59
C ALA A 84 -8.33 9.25 -32.55
N SER A 85 -9.59 9.22 -32.98
CA SER A 85 -10.75 9.30 -32.09
C SER A 85 -10.77 8.14 -31.07
N LEU A 86 -10.48 6.93 -31.53
CA LEU A 86 -10.42 5.75 -30.68
C LEU A 86 -9.26 5.82 -29.69
N ALA A 87 -8.07 6.24 -30.13
CA ALA A 87 -6.92 6.42 -29.26
C ALA A 87 -7.19 7.46 -28.15
N GLU A 88 -7.85 8.57 -28.50
CA GLU A 88 -8.27 9.61 -27.57
C GLU A 88 -9.28 9.06 -26.54
N HIS A 89 -10.24 8.25 -27.00
CA HIS A 89 -11.23 7.62 -26.14
C HIS A 89 -10.57 6.65 -25.15
N VAL A 90 -9.71 5.75 -25.64
CA VAL A 90 -8.98 4.80 -24.78
C VAL A 90 -8.07 5.53 -23.81
N ALA A 91 -7.36 6.58 -24.23
CA ALA A 91 -6.54 7.39 -23.35
C ALA A 91 -7.38 8.07 -22.24
N THR A 92 -8.53 8.62 -22.60
CA THR A 92 -9.47 9.24 -21.65
C THR A 92 -10.00 8.22 -20.65
N THR A 93 -10.42 7.05 -21.10
CA THR A 93 -10.88 5.97 -20.23
C THR A 93 -9.76 5.46 -19.33
N ALA A 94 -8.53 5.33 -19.84
CA ALA A 94 -7.38 4.92 -19.04
C ALA A 94 -7.10 5.91 -17.90
N LEU A 95 -7.24 7.22 -18.15
CA LEU A 95 -7.11 8.26 -17.11
C LEU A 95 -8.18 8.17 -16.01
N ALA A 96 -9.38 7.68 -16.33
CA ALA A 96 -10.46 7.50 -15.37
C ALA A 96 -10.37 6.15 -14.61
N VAL A 97 -9.88 5.11 -15.29
CA VAL A 97 -9.86 3.73 -14.77
C VAL A 97 -8.64 3.46 -13.92
N PHE A 98 -7.45 3.90 -14.35
CA PHE A 98 -6.19 3.53 -13.70
C PHE A 98 -5.65 4.68 -12.86
N PRO A 99 -5.13 4.40 -11.64
CA PRO A 99 -4.51 5.41 -10.80
C PRO A 99 -3.43 6.20 -11.56
N ASN A 100 -3.51 7.52 -11.56
CA ASN A 100 -2.54 8.42 -12.19
C ASN A 100 -2.51 9.79 -11.50
N THR A 101 -1.51 10.61 -11.84
CA THR A 101 -1.28 11.90 -11.18
C THR A 101 -2.39 12.95 -11.41
N THR A 102 -3.23 12.82 -12.43
CA THR A 102 -4.30 13.80 -12.68
C THR A 102 -5.53 13.60 -11.79
N MET A 103 -5.71 12.39 -11.26
CA MET A 103 -6.73 12.09 -10.26
C MET A 103 -6.45 12.78 -8.90
N THR A 104 -5.34 13.54 -8.81
CA THR A 104 -4.86 14.16 -7.57
C THR A 104 -4.78 15.69 -7.56
N ALA A 105 -5.18 16.41 -8.63
CA ALA A 105 -5.06 17.88 -8.74
C ALA A 105 -5.99 18.73 -7.83
N GLY A 106 -6.60 18.12 -6.81
CA GLY A 106 -7.34 18.77 -5.71
C GLY A 106 -7.43 17.88 -4.48
N TYR A 107 -6.48 16.97 -4.30
CA TYR A 107 -6.63 15.77 -3.48
C TYR A 107 -5.97 15.89 -2.10
N VAL A 108 -6.81 15.92 -1.06
CA VAL A 108 -6.41 15.49 0.29
C VAL A 108 -6.04 14.00 0.21
N PRO A 109 -4.85 13.56 0.65
CA PRO A 109 -4.43 12.17 0.53
C PRO A 109 -5.38 11.20 1.26
N GLY A 110 -6.28 10.59 0.50
CA GLY A 110 -7.07 9.42 0.88
C GLY A 110 -6.30 8.12 0.61
N PRO A 111 -6.76 6.98 1.12
CA PRO A 111 -5.94 5.79 1.21
C PRO A 111 -5.79 5.12 -0.16
N ARG A 112 -4.57 5.22 -0.75
CA ARG A 112 -4.11 4.29 -1.78
C ARG A 112 -4.41 2.86 -1.29
N ARG A 113 -4.78 1.96 -2.20
CA ARG A 113 -4.91 0.52 -1.90
C ARG A 113 -3.53 0.01 -1.47
N VAL A 114 -3.22 0.14 -0.19
CA VAL A 114 -1.97 -0.35 0.36
C VAL A 114 -2.07 -1.87 0.45
N GLU A 115 -1.36 -2.55 -0.44
CA GLU A 115 -1.33 -4.00 -0.58
C GLU A 115 -0.87 -4.71 0.71
N PRO A 116 -1.22 -5.99 0.92
CA PRO A 116 -0.71 -6.82 2.01
C PRO A 116 0.82 -6.74 2.18
N ALA A 117 1.56 -6.52 1.08
CA ALA A 117 3.02 -6.39 1.11
C ALA A 117 3.53 -5.19 1.92
N VAL A 118 2.83 -4.06 1.95
CA VAL A 118 3.22 -2.90 2.77
C VAL A 118 2.93 -3.16 4.24
N VAL A 119 1.77 -3.73 4.57
CA VAL A 119 1.44 -4.10 5.95
C VAL A 119 2.42 -5.16 6.46
N ARG A 120 2.72 -6.20 5.67
CA ARG A 120 3.73 -7.21 6.01
C ARG A 120 5.11 -6.60 6.26
N ARG A 121 5.59 -5.71 5.38
CA ARG A 121 6.88 -5.02 5.58
C ARG A 121 6.91 -4.17 6.83
N ALA A 122 5.83 -3.44 7.10
CA ALA A 122 5.72 -2.62 8.29
C ALA A 122 5.69 -3.46 9.57
N VAL A 123 4.93 -4.55 9.60
CA VAL A 123 4.87 -5.49 10.72
C VAL A 123 6.24 -6.10 10.97
N ALA A 124 6.90 -6.64 9.93
CA ALA A 124 8.24 -7.21 10.06
C ALA A 124 9.26 -6.18 10.57
N HIS A 125 9.20 -4.94 10.08
CA HIS A 125 10.07 -3.87 10.55
C HIS A 125 9.80 -3.51 12.02
N ILE A 126 8.52 -3.40 12.42
CA ILE A 126 8.13 -3.15 13.82
C ILE A 126 8.60 -4.27 14.73
N GLU A 127 8.41 -5.54 14.35
CA GLU A 127 8.79 -6.69 15.16
C GLU A 127 10.31 -6.79 15.38
N ALA A 128 11.09 -6.43 14.35
CA ALA A 128 12.55 -6.44 14.40
C ALA A 128 13.13 -5.26 15.21
N HIS A 129 12.50 -4.08 15.17
CA HIS A 129 13.04 -2.85 15.75
C HIS A 129 12.21 -2.32 16.93
N ALA A 130 11.41 -3.17 17.58
CA ALA A 130 10.48 -2.76 18.63
C ALA A 130 11.18 -2.12 19.85
N ALA A 131 12.43 -2.48 20.13
CA ALA A 131 13.24 -1.93 21.22
C ALA A 131 13.81 -0.54 20.92
N GLU A 132 13.79 -0.12 19.66
CA GLU A 132 14.38 1.14 19.20
C GLU A 132 13.33 2.26 19.18
N PRO A 133 13.76 3.55 19.22
CA PRO A 133 12.86 4.70 19.12
C PRO A 133 12.34 4.95 17.70
N ILE A 134 11.79 3.92 17.03
CA ILE A 134 11.26 4.03 15.67
C ILE A 134 10.00 4.90 15.62
N THR A 135 9.94 5.77 14.61
CA THR A 135 8.82 6.69 14.36
C THR A 135 7.92 6.21 13.25
N LEU A 136 6.68 6.70 13.21
CA LEU A 136 5.74 6.42 12.12
C LEU A 136 6.32 6.80 10.74
N ALA A 137 7.06 7.90 10.67
CA ALA A 137 7.70 8.35 9.44
C ALA A 137 8.78 7.37 8.95
N GLN A 138 9.63 6.86 9.84
CA GLN A 138 10.64 5.86 9.50
C GLN A 138 10.01 4.56 9.01
N ILE A 139 8.96 4.08 9.70
CA ILE A 139 8.24 2.86 9.29
C ILE A 139 7.64 3.06 7.88
N ALA A 140 7.04 4.24 7.62
CA ALA A 140 6.44 4.56 6.34
C ALA A 140 7.50 4.63 5.22
N GLN A 141 8.66 5.22 5.50
CA GLN A 141 9.78 5.32 4.58
C GLN A 141 10.30 3.94 4.15
N VAL A 142 10.53 3.01 5.10
CA VAL A 142 10.94 1.62 4.81
C VAL A 142 9.90 0.90 3.94
N CYS A 143 8.64 1.27 4.08
CA CYS A 143 7.54 0.72 3.30
C CYS A 143 7.33 1.41 1.93
N GLY A 144 8.05 2.49 1.61
CA GLY A 144 7.87 3.25 0.37
C GLY A 144 6.52 3.96 0.28
N VAL A 145 5.93 4.35 1.42
CA VAL A 145 4.64 5.07 1.49
C VAL A 145 4.73 6.27 2.42
N GLY A 146 3.78 7.21 2.32
CA GLY A 146 3.63 8.29 3.28
C GLY A 146 2.97 7.85 4.60
N PRO A 147 3.16 8.58 5.72
CA PRO A 147 2.59 8.24 7.03
C PRO A 147 1.07 8.02 7.03
N ARG A 148 0.32 8.88 6.33
CA ARG A 148 -1.14 8.76 6.19
C ARG A 148 -1.54 7.49 5.43
N GLY A 149 -0.79 7.13 4.40
CA GLY A 149 -0.99 5.90 3.63
C GLY A 149 -0.76 4.66 4.49
N LEU A 150 0.30 4.66 5.31
CA LEU A 150 0.58 3.58 6.24
C LEU A 150 -0.50 3.44 7.32
N GLN A 151 -0.97 4.56 7.89
CA GLN A 151 -2.05 4.56 8.87
C GLN A 151 -3.33 3.95 8.31
N ALA A 152 -3.72 4.35 7.11
CA ALA A 152 -4.89 3.79 6.46
C ALA A 152 -4.73 2.31 6.11
N ALA A 153 -3.53 1.87 5.71
CA ALA A 153 -3.24 0.47 5.46
C ALA A 153 -3.48 -0.40 6.69
N PHE A 154 -2.95 0.04 7.84
CA PHE A 154 -3.12 -0.64 9.11
C PHE A 154 -4.58 -0.64 9.57
N ALA A 155 -5.28 0.49 9.43
CA ALA A 155 -6.70 0.56 9.78
C ALA A 155 -7.53 -0.42 8.93
N ARG A 156 -7.25 -0.48 7.62
CA ARG A 156 -7.98 -1.33 6.68
C ARG A 156 -7.72 -2.82 6.86
N HIS A 157 -6.47 -3.21 7.15
CA HIS A 157 -6.06 -4.62 7.14
C HIS A 157 -5.87 -5.25 8.53
N LEU A 158 -5.57 -4.44 9.55
CA LEU A 158 -5.33 -4.90 10.92
C LEU A 158 -6.30 -4.27 11.94
N GLY A 159 -7.19 -3.36 11.51
CA GLY A 159 -8.15 -2.69 12.39
C GLY A 159 -7.54 -1.77 13.45
N VAL A 160 -6.26 -1.45 13.35
CA VAL A 160 -5.51 -0.63 14.34
C VAL A 160 -4.61 0.38 13.63
N SER A 161 -4.00 1.31 14.36
CA SER A 161 -2.94 2.17 13.81
C SER A 161 -1.55 1.49 13.92
N PRO A 162 -0.55 1.92 13.13
CA PRO A 162 0.82 1.40 13.24
C PRO A 162 1.43 1.62 14.62
N THR A 163 1.15 2.76 15.25
CA THR A 163 1.63 3.09 16.60
C THR A 163 0.96 2.23 17.67
N THR A 164 -0.33 1.90 17.51
CA THR A 164 -1.04 0.95 18.39
C THR A 164 -0.47 -0.46 18.24
N HIS A 165 -0.16 -0.90 17.01
CA HIS A 165 0.48 -2.19 16.77
C HIS A 165 1.87 -2.26 17.40
N LEU A 166 2.73 -1.24 17.21
CA LEU A 166 4.03 -1.14 17.87
C LEU A 166 3.92 -1.20 19.40
N ARG A 167 2.92 -0.54 20.00
CA ARG A 167 2.67 -0.62 21.44
C ARG A 167 2.29 -2.03 21.90
N ARG A 168 1.52 -2.77 21.10
CA ARG A 168 1.19 -4.19 21.39
C ARG A 168 2.44 -5.05 21.37
N VAL A 169 3.24 -4.96 20.31
CA VAL A 169 4.51 -5.70 20.21
C VAL A 169 5.43 -5.41 21.40
N ARG A 170 5.56 -4.14 21.79
CA ARG A 170 6.34 -3.73 22.98
C ARG A 170 5.76 -4.29 24.29
N LEU A 171 4.44 -4.36 24.42
CA LEU A 171 3.77 -4.95 25.57
C LEU A 171 4.03 -6.47 25.64
N ASP A 172 3.93 -7.16 24.51
CA ASP A 172 4.19 -8.61 24.40
C ASP A 172 5.65 -8.98 24.68
N ARG A 173 6.58 -8.10 24.30
CA ARG A 173 8.00 -8.24 24.64
C ARG A 173 8.26 -7.99 26.13
N ALA A 174 7.63 -6.98 26.70
CA ALA A 174 7.69 -6.71 28.13
C ALA A 174 7.08 -7.85 28.96
N HIS A 175 6.00 -8.48 28.49
CA HIS A 175 5.42 -9.64 29.14
C HIS A 175 6.39 -10.81 29.20
N ARG A 176 7.04 -11.15 28.09
CA ARG A 176 8.05 -12.21 28.06
C ARG A 176 9.19 -11.93 29.02
N ASP A 177 9.71 -10.71 29.02
CA ASP A 177 10.73 -10.32 29.99
C ASP A 177 10.27 -10.41 31.44
N LEU A 178 9.00 -10.13 31.73
CA LEU A 178 8.44 -10.27 33.08
C LEU A 178 8.32 -11.73 33.51
N VAL A 179 8.03 -12.64 32.57
CA VAL A 179 7.96 -14.09 32.80
C VAL A 179 9.36 -14.68 32.97
N ASP A 180 10.32 -14.22 32.17
CA ASP A 180 11.70 -14.73 32.18
C ASP A 180 12.58 -14.09 33.26
N ALA A 181 12.09 -13.03 33.92
CA ALA A 181 12.85 -12.31 34.94
C ALA A 181 12.89 -13.07 36.26
N ASP A 182 14.09 -13.17 36.84
CA ASP A 182 14.27 -13.62 38.21
C ASP A 182 13.80 -12.52 39.21
N PRO A 183 12.78 -12.79 40.04
CA PRO A 183 12.29 -11.84 41.04
C PRO A 183 13.34 -11.46 42.08
N THR A 184 14.34 -12.31 42.31
CA THR A 184 15.41 -12.12 43.30
C THR A 184 16.61 -11.35 42.74
N GLY A 185 16.74 -11.26 41.41
CA GLY A 185 17.84 -10.62 40.69
C GLY A 185 17.72 -9.10 40.51
N GLY A 186 16.82 -8.43 41.22
CA GLY A 186 16.64 -6.97 41.14
C GLY A 186 15.86 -6.47 39.92
N ALA A 187 15.28 -7.38 39.12
CA ALA A 187 14.38 -7.02 38.04
C ALA A 187 13.15 -6.27 38.60
N SER A 188 12.80 -5.13 38.01
CA SER A 188 11.62 -4.37 38.40
C SER A 188 10.70 -4.15 37.22
N VAL A 189 9.39 -4.17 37.47
CA VAL A 189 8.36 -3.84 36.49
C VAL A 189 8.66 -2.51 35.79
N ALA A 190 9.13 -1.50 36.55
CA ALA A 190 9.45 -0.19 36.01
C ALA A 190 10.66 -0.22 35.07
N ALA A 191 11.70 -1.00 35.38
CA ALA A 191 12.86 -1.15 34.50
C ALA A 191 12.50 -1.86 33.19
N ILE A 192 11.73 -2.95 33.26
CA ILE A 192 11.27 -3.69 32.08
C ILE A 192 10.35 -2.82 31.21
N ALA A 193 9.40 -2.11 31.83
CA ALA A 193 8.52 -1.19 31.11
C ALA A 193 9.31 -0.11 30.36
N ARG A 194 10.30 0.53 31.02
CA ARG A 194 11.16 1.53 30.40
C ARG A 194 11.97 0.97 29.23
N ARG A 195 12.50 -0.25 29.35
CA ARG A 195 13.24 -0.94 28.27
C ARG A 195 12.43 -1.04 26.99
N TRP A 196 11.13 -1.26 27.09
CA TRP A 196 10.22 -1.30 25.94
C TRP A 196 9.55 0.03 25.62
N GLY A 197 10.10 1.15 26.11
CA GLY A 197 9.65 2.49 25.75
C GLY A 197 8.36 2.94 26.45
N TRP A 198 7.99 2.34 27.57
CA TRP A 198 6.91 2.85 28.43
C TRP A 198 7.47 3.84 29.44
N GLY A 199 7.35 5.13 29.14
CA GLY A 199 7.80 6.20 30.04
C GLY A 199 6.91 6.41 31.29
N ASN A 200 5.69 5.87 31.30
CA ASN A 200 4.76 5.99 32.42
C ASN A 200 4.36 4.61 32.96
N PRO A 201 4.80 4.24 34.19
CA PRO A 201 4.50 2.95 34.79
C PRO A 201 3.00 2.67 34.99
N GLY A 202 2.20 3.68 35.30
CA GLY A 202 0.74 3.56 35.45
C GLY A 202 0.06 3.18 34.14
N ARG A 203 0.40 3.86 33.05
CA ARG A 203 -0.11 3.54 31.69
C ARG A 203 0.32 2.16 31.23
N PHE A 204 1.53 1.74 31.57
CA PHE A 204 1.99 0.37 31.32
C PHE A 204 1.15 -0.65 32.09
N ALA A 205 0.99 -0.47 33.40
CA ALA A 205 0.24 -1.40 34.23
C ALA A 205 -1.23 -1.52 33.80
N GLU A 206 -1.86 -0.41 33.40
CA GLU A 206 -3.23 -0.42 32.85
C GLU A 206 -3.30 -1.17 31.52
N ALA A 207 -2.42 -0.85 30.57
CA ALA A 207 -2.38 -1.53 29.27
C ALA A 207 -2.10 -3.03 29.42
N TYR A 208 -1.21 -3.39 30.34
CA TYR A 208 -0.85 -4.76 30.68
C TYR A 208 -2.03 -5.53 31.28
N ARG A 209 -2.70 -4.96 32.29
CA ARG A 209 -3.88 -5.58 32.91
C ARG A 209 -5.00 -5.79 31.90
N ARG A 210 -5.21 -4.83 30.99
CA ARG A 210 -6.20 -4.97 29.91
C ARG A 210 -5.85 -6.11 28.94
N ALA A 211 -4.57 -6.38 28.68
CA ALA A 211 -4.13 -7.42 27.77
C ALA A 211 -4.08 -8.82 28.41
N TYR A 212 -3.65 -8.93 29.67
CA TYR A 212 -3.36 -10.21 30.33
C TYR A 212 -4.24 -10.51 31.56
N GLY A 213 -5.22 -9.66 31.87
CA GLY A 213 -6.16 -9.85 32.97
C GLY A 213 -5.59 -9.65 34.39
N ARG A 214 -4.28 -9.46 34.53
CA ARG A 214 -3.58 -9.32 35.83
C ARG A 214 -2.53 -8.20 35.78
N PRO A 215 -2.15 -7.60 36.92
CA PRO A 215 -1.10 -6.59 36.94
C PRO A 215 0.28 -7.18 36.63
N PRO A 216 1.21 -6.40 36.06
CA PRO A 216 2.55 -6.89 35.69
C PRO A 216 3.39 -7.34 36.88
N SER A 217 3.16 -6.76 38.07
CA SER A 217 3.80 -7.20 39.31
C SER A 217 3.43 -8.63 39.70
N HIS A 218 2.23 -9.08 39.36
CA HIS A 218 1.82 -10.45 39.60
C HIS A 218 2.53 -11.40 38.63
N THR A 219 2.75 -11.00 37.37
CA THR A 219 3.52 -11.83 36.44
C THR A 219 4.99 -11.93 36.84
N LEU A 220 5.59 -10.82 37.29
CA LEU A 220 6.98 -10.82 37.75
C LEU A 220 7.22 -11.63 39.03
N ARG A 221 6.17 -11.92 39.82
CA ARG A 221 6.26 -12.66 41.08
C ARG A 221 5.73 -14.09 40.98
N ALA A 222 5.17 -14.46 39.82
CA ALA A 222 4.63 -15.79 39.57
C ALA A 222 5.77 -16.74 39.23
#